data_AF-A0A956THA3-F1
#
_entry.id   AF-A0A956THA3-F1
#
_cell.length_a   1.000
_cell.length_b   1.000
_cell.length_c   1.000
_cell.angle_alpha   90.00
_cell.angle_beta   90.00
_cell.angle_gamma   90.00
#
_symmetry.space_group_name_H-M   'P 1'
#
loop_
_entity.id
_entity.type
_entity.pdbx_description
1 polymer ?
#
loop_
_entity_poly.entity_id
_entity_poly.type
_entity_poly.pdbx_seq_one_letter_code
_entity_poly.pdbx_strand_id
1 'polypeptide(L)' 'MQSFQERLKKRRQEVGLNQRDLARRLEVEGRTVARWEKGTLAPTPDDLQRLCAALGVSARFFDDTDWEPPGSYKGMVFW' A
#
# COMPACT_ATOMS: atom_id res chain seq x y z
N MET A 1 5.48 11.96 -4.71
CA MET A 1 5.15 10.54 -4.94
C MET A 1 5.52 9.77 -3.69
N GLN A 2 4.58 9.04 -3.09
CA GLN A 2 4.89 8.10 -1.99
C GLN A 2 5.09 6.72 -2.59
N SER A 3 6.19 6.06 -2.23
CA SER A 3 6.48 4.70 -2.68
C SER A 3 5.55 3.66 -2.03
N PHE A 4 5.50 2.46 -2.60
CA PHE A 4 4.83 1.30 -1.99
C PHE A 4 5.16 1.15 -0.50
N GLN A 5 6.44 1.24 -0.17
CA GLN A 5 6.95 1.02 1.18
C GLN A 5 6.47 2.07 2.17
N GLU A 6 6.44 3.32 1.73
CA GLU A 6 5.94 4.45 2.52
C GLU A 6 4.43 4.33 2.76
N ARG A 7 3.66 3.98 1.72
CA ARG A 7 2.21 3.75 1.80
C ARG A 7 1.87 2.60 2.76
N LEU A 8 2.59 1.49 2.67
CA LEU A 8 2.45 0.35 3.58
C LEU A 8 2.69 0.75 5.03
N LYS A 9 3.82 1.40 5.30
CA LYS A 9 4.20 1.83 6.64
C LYS A 9 3.18 2.81 7.23
N LYS A 10 2.78 3.81 6.43
CA LYS A 10 1.80 4.83 6.82
C LYS A 10 0.46 4.17 7.16
N ARG A 11 -0.07 3.34 6.27
CA ARG A 11 -1.38 2.70 6.48
C ARG A 11 -1.37 1.79 7.71
N ARG A 12 -0.29 1.02 7.91
CA ARG A 12 -0.14 0.18 9.11
C ARG A 12 -0.21 1.02 10.40
N GLN A 13 0.43 2.18 10.42
CA GLN A 13 0.40 3.09 11.58
C GLN A 13 -0.98 3.71 11.79
N GLU A 14 -1.69 4.10 10.73
CA GLU A 14 -3.05 4.64 10.80
C GLU A 14 -4.04 3.65 11.43
N VAL A 15 -3.87 2.35 11.18
CA VAL A 15 -4.70 1.30 11.79
C VAL A 15 -4.18 0.83 13.16
N GLY A 16 -3.18 1.52 13.72
CA GLY A 16 -2.67 1.28 15.07
C GLY A 16 -1.81 0.02 15.23
N LEU A 17 -1.30 -0.56 14.15
CA LEU A 17 -0.51 -1.79 14.20
C LEU A 17 1.00 -1.48 14.27
N ASN A 18 1.74 -2.22 15.08
CA ASN A 18 3.19 -2.31 14.92
C ASN A 18 3.56 -3.38 13.86
N GLN A 19 4.83 -3.46 13.45
CA GLN A 19 5.28 -4.41 12.42
C GLN A 19 5.03 -5.89 12.83
N ARG A 20 5.17 -6.22 14.12
CA ARG A 20 4.91 -7.58 14.63
C ARG A 20 3.42 -7.91 14.62
N ASP A 21 2.55 -6.95 14.93
CA ASP A 21 1.10 -7.17 14.90
C ASP A 21 0.62 -7.41 13.48
N LEU A 22 1.10 -6.62 12.52
CA LEU A 22 0.81 -6.85 11.10
C LEU A 22 1.34 -8.22 10.66
N ALA A 23 2.58 -8.56 11.03
CA ALA A 23 3.17 -9.85 10.67
C ALA A 23 2.36 -11.04 11.20
N ARG A 24 1.86 -10.97 12.46
CA ARG A 24 0.97 -12.00 13.03
C ARG A 24 -0.33 -12.14 12.25
N ARG A 25 -0.95 -11.02 11.83
CA ARG A 25 -2.18 -11.05 11.02
C ARG A 25 -1.98 -11.67 9.64
N LEU A 26 -0.78 -11.55 9.10
CA LEU A 26 -0.41 -12.06 7.77
C LEU A 26 0.23 -13.45 7.83
N GLU A 27 0.44 -14.00 9.03
CA GLU A 27 1.16 -15.27 9.25
C GLU A 27 2.58 -15.28 8.67
N VAL A 28 3.28 -14.14 8.73
CA VAL A 28 4.68 -13.98 8.31
C VAL A 28 5.58 -13.58 9.47
N GLU A 29 6.89 -13.63 9.27
CA GLU A 29 7.83 -13.09 10.24
C GLU A 29 7.82 -11.56 10.29
N GLY A 30 8.01 -10.99 11.49
CA GLY A 30 8.14 -9.53 11.65
C GLY A 30 9.27 -8.92 10.82
N ARG A 31 10.34 -9.69 10.55
CA ARG A 31 11.45 -9.26 9.68
C ARG A 31 11.01 -9.13 8.22
N THR A 32 10.05 -9.92 7.77
CA THR A 32 9.48 -9.84 6.41
C THR A 32 8.77 -8.50 6.21
N VAL A 33 7.89 -8.12 7.15
CA VAL A 33 7.23 -6.80 7.14
C VAL A 33 8.25 -5.66 7.18
N ALA A 34 9.28 -5.77 8.01
CA ALA A 34 10.34 -4.77 8.08
C ALA A 34 11.14 -4.65 6.76
N ARG A 35 11.33 -5.74 6.02
CA ARG A 35 11.99 -5.73 4.70
C ARG A 35 11.10 -5.14 3.62
N TRP A 36 9.79 -5.42 3.65
CA TRP A 36 8.82 -4.78 2.77
C TRP A 36 8.81 -3.27 2.96
N GLU A 37 8.72 -2.77 4.21
CA GLU A 37 8.76 -1.33 4.49
C GLU A 37 10.11 -0.66 4.21
N LYS A 38 11.18 -1.43 4.06
CA LYS A 38 12.50 -0.94 3.63
C LYS A 38 12.74 -1.07 2.13
N GLY A 39 11.87 -1.78 1.41
CA GLY A 39 12.01 -2.04 -0.02
C GLY A 39 13.10 -3.04 -0.38
N THR A 40 13.63 -3.78 0.60
CA THR A 40 14.68 -4.79 0.37
C THR A 40 14.11 -6.17 0.03
N LEU A 41 12.79 -6.32 0.14
CA LEU A 41 12.01 -7.46 -0.30
C LEU A 41 10.67 -6.94 -0.84
N ALA A 42 10.18 -7.54 -1.92
CA ALA A 42 8.83 -7.29 -2.40
C ALA A 42 7.86 -8.35 -1.85
N PRO A 43 6.61 -8.01 -1.51
CA PRO A 43 5.59 -9.00 -1.20
C PRO A 43 5.23 -9.81 -2.45
N THR A 44 4.85 -11.07 -2.24
CA THR A 44 4.23 -11.87 -3.31
C THR A 44 2.81 -11.37 -3.63
N PRO A 45 2.20 -11.78 -4.75
CA PRO A 45 0.79 -11.48 -5.02
C PRO A 45 -0.16 -11.93 -3.90
N ASP A 46 0.09 -13.10 -3.31
CA ASP A 46 -0.70 -13.60 -2.18
C ASP A 46 -0.51 -12.74 -0.92
N ASP A 47 0.72 -12.32 -0.63
CA ASP A 47 1.00 -11.40 0.48
C ASP A 47 0.32 -10.05 0.26
N LEU A 48 0.27 -9.56 -0.98
CA LEU A 48 -0.41 -8.32 -1.33
C LEU A 48 -1.92 -8.42 -1.08
N GLN A 49 -2.55 -9.55 -1.40
CA GLN A 49 -3.96 -9.79 -1.08
C GLN A 49 -4.20 -9.81 0.44
N ARG A 50 -3.33 -10.51 1.19
CA ARG A 50 -3.42 -10.53 2.67
C ARG A 50 -3.21 -9.14 3.26
N LEU A 51 -2.29 -8.35 2.71
CA LEU A 51 -2.04 -6.96 3.11
C LEU A 51 -3.28 -6.09 2.89
N CYS A 52 -3.92 -6.20 1.73
CA CYS A 52 -5.16 -5.50 1.41
C CYS A 52 -6.25 -5.83 2.43
N ALA A 53 -6.46 -7.11 2.73
CA ALA A 53 -7.43 -7.56 3.72
C ALA A 53 -7.10 -7.07 5.14
N ALA A 54 -5.84 -7.20 5.58
CA ALA A 54 -5.41 -6.85 6.93
C ALA A 54 -5.45 -5.33 7.22
N LEU A 55 -5.24 -4.51 6.19
CA LEU A 55 -5.20 -3.04 6.27
C LEU A 55 -6.50 -2.36 5.82
N GLY A 56 -7.46 -3.13 5.31
CA GLY A 56 -8.74 -2.63 4.80
C GLY A 56 -8.57 -1.68 3.62
N VAL A 57 -7.67 -2.01 2.69
CA VAL A 57 -7.38 -1.23 1.48
C VAL A 57 -7.50 -2.11 0.24
N SER A 58 -7.66 -1.49 -0.93
CA SER A 58 -7.60 -2.20 -2.22
C SER A 58 -6.17 -2.21 -2.77
N ALA A 59 -5.88 -3.08 -3.74
CA ALA A 59 -4.57 -3.10 -4.41
C ALA A 59 -4.20 -1.73 -5.01
N ARG A 60 -5.19 -0.98 -5.50
CA ARG A 60 -5.02 0.39 -6.03
C ARG A 60 -4.42 1.37 -5.03
N PHE A 61 -4.58 1.11 -3.73
CA PHE A 61 -3.92 1.93 -2.70
C PHE A 61 -2.39 1.92 -2.83
N PHE A 62 -1.84 0.80 -3.28
CA PHE A 62 -0.42 0.55 -3.46
C PHE A 62 0.09 0.89 -4.86
N ASP A 63 -0.80 1.16 -5.82
CA ASP A 63 -0.41 1.55 -7.17
C ASP A 63 0.15 2.99 -7.15
N ASP A 64 1.28 3.17 -7.83
CA ASP A 64 1.93 4.48 -8.02
C ASP A 64 1.21 5.35 -9.07
N THR A 65 0.10 4.88 -9.63
CA THR A 65 -0.67 5.63 -10.62
C THR A 65 -1.53 6.70 -9.95
N ASP A 66 -0.91 7.83 -9.64
CA ASP A 66 -1.56 9.14 -9.74
C ASP A 66 -1.78 9.45 -11.24
N TRP A 67 -2.49 8.57 -11.98
CA TRP A 67 -2.84 8.83 -13.37
C TRP A 67 -3.88 9.97 -13.40
N GLU A 68 -3.36 11.20 -13.43
CA GLU A 68 -4.02 12.32 -14.09
C GLU A 68 -3.92 12.04 -15.60
N PRO A 69 -5.02 11.78 -16.33
CA PRO A 69 -4.95 11.76 -17.77
C PRO A 69 -4.39 13.10 -18.26
N PRO A 70 -3.53 13.15 -19.31
CA PRO A 70 -3.16 14.41 -19.92
C PRO A 70 -4.44 15.08 -20.46
N GLY A 71 -4.94 16.06 -19.71
CA GLY A 71 -6.24 16.68 -19.97
C GLY A 71 -7.15 16.70 -18.75
N SER A 72 -6.69 17.26 -17.64
CA SER A 72 -7.56 17.93 -16.68
C SER A 72 -8.42 18.97 -17.43
N TYR A 73 -9.60 18.59 -17.91
CA TYR A 73 -10.58 19.46 -18.59
C TYR A 73 -11.33 20.31 -17.57
N LYS A 74 -10.60 21.03 -16.72
CA LYS A 74 -11.19 22.05 -15.86
C LYS A 74 -11.51 23.26 -16.73
N GLY A 75 -12.69 23.26 -17.37
CA GLY A 75 -13.21 24.41 -18.10
C GLY A 75 -13.83 24.15 -19.47
N MET A 76 -13.97 22.91 -19.95
CA MET A 76 -14.71 22.67 -21.20
C MET A 76 -16.22 22.67 -20.94
N VAL A 77 -16.84 23.83 -21.21
CA VAL A 77 -18.28 23.97 -21.40
C VAL A 77 -18.60 23.32 -22.76
N PHE A 78 -19.27 22.18 -22.74
CA PHE A 78 -19.81 21.56 -23.95
C PHE A 78 -21.21 22.15 -24.18
N TRP A 79 -21.32 23.07 -25.14
CA TRP A 79 -22.54 23.30 -25.91
C TRP A 79 -22.54 22.37 -27.11
#